data_AF-A0A1F9CYI7-F1
#
_entry.id   AF-A0A1F9CYI7-F1
#
_cell.length_a   1.000
_cell.length_b   1.000
_cell.length_c   1.000
_cell.angle_alpha   90.00
_cell.angle_beta   90.00
_cell.angle_gamma   90.00
#
_symmetry.space_group_name_H-M   'P 1'
#
loop_
_entity.id
_entity.type
_entity.pdbx_description
1 polymer ?
#
loop_
_entity_poly.entity_id
_entity_poly.type
_entity_poly.pdbx_seq_one_letter_code
_entity_poly.pdbx_strand_id
1 'polypeptide(L)'
;MGIGCRVFLIDDNDSLQRISMVRLTRLLHFDRRESLPQFAGKRVRCAMAFVEVAGRKVLAIRNIDYFLLHFDVKGRINKKEWERGMRLGMDLLPSILDGEYPKQIINARHRFAKRRYEHEFKWKPNRKVEEAIVAAIFKSSVIKL
;
A
#
# COMPACT_ATOMS: atom_id res chain seq x y z
N MET A 1 10.48 3.18 -22.69
CA MET A 1 9.32 3.39 -21.80
C MET A 1 9.51 2.51 -20.57
N GLY A 2 9.04 2.93 -19.40
CA GLY A 2 9.26 2.15 -18.17
C GLY A 2 8.15 2.36 -17.14
N ILE A 3 8.16 1.53 -16.10
CA ILE A 3 7.24 1.64 -14.97
C ILE A 3 7.92 2.39 -13.83
N GLY A 4 7.28 3.47 -13.38
CA GLY A 4 7.63 4.19 -12.16
C GLY A 4 6.68 3.85 -11.02
N CYS A 5 7.12 4.12 -9.79
CA CYS A 5 6.29 4.02 -8.60
C CYS A 5 6.20 5.37 -7.89
N ARG A 6 5.00 5.71 -7.39
CA ARG A 6 4.70 6.87 -6.56
C ARG A 6 4.03 6.39 -5.28
N VAL A 7 4.60 6.76 -4.14
CA VAL A 7 4.10 6.36 -2.82
C VAL A 7 3.62 7.59 -2.07
N PHE A 8 2.40 7.52 -1.56
CA PHE A 8 1.78 8.55 -0.74
C PHE A 8 1.33 7.95 0.58
N LEU A 9 1.63 8.64 1.67
CA LEU A 9 1.05 8.43 2.98
C LEU A 9 -0.04 9.48 3.19
N ILE A 10 -1.20 9.05 3.64
CA ILE A 10 -2.37 9.89 3.85
C ILE A 10 -2.66 9.89 5.35
N ASP A 11 -2.61 11.07 5.96
CA ASP A 11 -2.94 11.26 7.38
C ASP A 11 -4.46 11.33 7.61
N ASP A 12 -4.90 11.51 8.86
CA ASP A 12 -6.33 11.53 9.21
C ASP A 12 -7.08 12.75 8.63
N ASN A 13 -6.36 13.80 8.24
CA ASN A 13 -6.90 15.02 7.63
C ASN A 13 -6.97 14.94 6.09
N ASP A 14 -6.83 13.73 5.53
CA ASP A 14 -6.75 13.49 4.08
C ASP A 14 -5.57 14.23 3.41
N SER A 15 -4.52 14.59 4.17
CA SER A 15 -3.34 15.27 3.62
C SER A 15 -2.34 14.25 3.05
N LEU A 16 -1.87 14.51 1.83
CA LEU A 16 -0.95 13.63 1.10
C LEU A 16 0.50 14.00 1.39
N GLN A 17 1.23 13.08 2.01
CA GLN A 17 2.68 13.14 2.15
C GLN A 17 3.34 12.15 1.19
N ARG A 18 4.05 12.65 0.18
CA ARG A 18 4.84 11.79 -0.72
C ARG A 18 6.11 11.28 -0.02
N ILE A 19 6.41 10.00 -0.19
CA ILE A 19 7.70 9.41 0.20
C ILE A 19 8.36 8.72 -1.00
N SER A 20 9.67 8.54 -0.94
CA SER A 20 10.39 7.79 -1.98
C SER A 20 10.14 6.29 -1.82
N MET A 21 10.21 5.55 -2.94
CA MET A 21 10.13 4.09 -2.90
C MET A 21 11.24 3.50 -2.02
N VAL A 22 12.47 4.04 -2.10
CA VAL A 22 13.59 3.62 -1.25
C VAL A 22 13.24 3.75 0.23
N ARG A 23 12.58 4.84 0.62
CA ARG A 23 12.16 5.06 2.02
C ARG A 23 11.10 4.06 2.46
N LEU A 24 10.09 3.81 1.62
CA LEU A 24 9.09 2.76 1.89
C LEU A 24 9.77 1.39 2.01
N THR A 25 10.68 1.05 1.10
CA THR A 25 11.43 -0.21 1.13
C THR A 25 12.19 -0.37 2.44
N ARG A 26 12.94 0.65 2.89
CA ARG A 26 13.66 0.58 4.18
C ARG A 26 12.73 0.39 5.37
N LEU A 27 11.58 1.09 5.38
CA LEU A 27 10.53 0.92 6.40
C LEU A 27 10.02 -0.53 6.43
N LEU A 28 9.70 -1.10 5.26
CA LEU A 28 9.18 -2.48 5.15
C LEU A 28 10.23 -3.56 5.44
N HIS A 29 11.52 -3.25 5.27
CA HIS A 29 12.64 -4.11 5.68
C HIS A 29 13.04 -3.93 7.16
N PHE A 30 12.27 -3.13 7.92
CA PHE A 30 12.52 -2.85 9.33
C PHE A 30 13.91 -2.27 9.61
N ASP A 31 14.44 -1.46 8.69
CA ASP A 31 15.70 -0.77 8.90
C ASP A 31 15.61 0.10 10.17
N ARG A 32 16.51 -0.17 11.12
CA ARG A 32 16.50 0.53 12.42
C ARG A 32 16.87 2.01 12.30
N ARG A 33 17.39 2.46 11.17
CA ARG A 33 17.71 3.87 10.90
C ARG A 33 16.55 4.60 10.23
N GLU A 34 15.57 3.89 9.70
CA GLU A 34 14.42 4.49 9.02
C GLU A 34 13.21 4.56 9.95
N SER A 35 12.66 5.77 10.10
CA SER A 35 11.45 6.01 10.91
C SER A 35 10.73 7.26 10.41
N LEU A 36 9.44 7.31 10.73
CA LEU A 36 8.54 8.44 10.51
C LEU A 36 7.86 8.80 11.84
N PRO A 37 8.54 9.56 12.73
CA PRO A 37 8.01 9.88 14.06
C PRO A 37 6.64 10.57 14.05
N GLN A 38 6.31 11.32 13.00
CA GLN A 38 5.00 11.97 12.85
C GLN A 38 3.83 10.97 12.78
N PHE A 39 4.13 9.70 12.47
CA PHE A 39 3.17 8.60 12.39
C PHE A 39 3.31 7.61 13.55
N ALA A 40 4.09 7.93 14.58
CA ALA A 40 4.27 7.05 15.74
C ALA A 40 2.94 6.63 16.37
N GLY A 41 2.77 5.31 16.56
CA GLY A 41 1.57 4.69 17.13
C GLY A 41 0.33 4.73 16.24
N LYS A 42 0.43 5.22 15.00
CA LYS A 42 -0.72 5.39 14.10
C LYS A 42 -0.88 4.24 13.11
N ARG A 43 -2.12 4.08 12.64
CA ARG A 43 -2.45 3.31 11.43
C ARG A 43 -2.57 4.30 10.28
N VAL A 44 -1.67 4.22 9.31
CA VAL A 44 -1.55 5.22 8.25
C VAL A 44 -2.01 4.63 6.92
N ARG A 45 -2.83 5.39 6.21
CA ARG A 45 -3.28 5.05 4.86
C ARG A 45 -2.12 5.24 3.88
N CYS A 46 -1.81 4.21 3.12
CA CYS A 46 -0.79 4.24 2.08
C CYS A 46 -1.44 4.00 0.72
N ALA A 47 -1.05 4.80 -0.28
CA ALA A 47 -1.38 4.61 -1.68
C ALA A 47 -0.08 4.44 -2.48
N MET A 48 0.04 3.31 -3.18
CA MET A 48 1.19 2.97 -4.02
C MET A 48 0.72 2.90 -5.47
N ALA A 49 1.04 3.93 -6.25
CA ALA A 49 0.66 4.04 -7.65
C ALA A 49 1.80 3.57 -8.57
N PHE A 50 1.47 2.67 -9.48
CA PHE A 50 2.33 2.22 -10.57
C PHE A 50 1.97 3.00 -11.82
N VAL A 51 2.95 3.68 -12.39
CA VAL A 51 2.75 4.64 -13.48
C VAL A 51 3.64 4.29 -14.66
N GLU A 52 3.14 4.49 -15.86
CA GLU A 52 3.95 4.41 -17.07
C GLU A 52 4.64 5.74 -17.33
N VAL A 53 5.92 5.68 -17.67
CA VAL A 53 6.78 6.85 -17.84
C VAL A 53 7.54 6.76 -19.16
N ALA A 54 7.54 7.87 -19.90
CA ALA A 54 8.38 8.08 -21.07
C ALA A 54 8.96 9.50 -21.04
N GLY A 55 10.26 9.66 -21.32
CA GLY A 55 10.89 10.98 -21.36
C GLY A 55 10.68 11.81 -20.07
N ARG A 56 10.74 11.17 -18.90
CA ARG A 56 10.45 11.75 -17.56
C ARG A 56 9.02 12.25 -17.32
N LYS A 57 8.10 12.05 -18.27
CA LYS A 57 6.67 12.37 -18.11
C LYS A 57 5.87 11.12 -17.79
N VAL A 58 4.91 11.26 -16.87
CA VAL A 58 3.91 10.22 -16.61
C VAL A 58 2.91 10.19 -17.76
N LEU A 59 2.74 9.03 -18.39
CA LEU A 59 1.79 8.81 -19.48
C LEU A 59 0.44 8.31 -18.98
N ALA A 60 0.46 7.33 -18.07
CA ALA A 60 -0.74 6.69 -17.55
C ALA A 60 -0.50 6.14 -16.13
N ILE A 61 -1.58 6.00 -15.37
CA ILE A 61 -1.61 5.23 -14.13
C ILE A 61 -2.07 3.82 -14.49
N ARG A 62 -1.27 2.80 -14.14
CA ARG A 62 -1.57 1.39 -14.43
C ARG A 62 -2.34 0.72 -13.30
N ASN A 63 -1.97 1.01 -12.06
CA ASN A 63 -2.65 0.51 -10.87
C ASN A 63 -2.36 1.43 -9.67
N ILE A 64 -3.26 1.46 -8.69
CA ILE A 64 -3.01 2.05 -7.37
C ILE A 64 -3.41 1.06 -6.29
N ASP A 65 -2.43 0.63 -5.50
CA ASP A 65 -2.68 -0.22 -4.34
C ASP A 65 -2.89 0.62 -3.09
N TYR A 66 -4.00 0.38 -2.40
CA TYR A 66 -4.37 1.04 -1.17
C TYR A 66 -4.23 0.07 0.01
N PHE A 67 -3.32 0.35 0.94
CA PHE A 67 -3.09 -0.49 2.11
C PHE A 67 -2.76 0.32 3.37
N LEU A 68 -2.96 -0.28 4.54
CA LEU A 68 -2.70 0.33 5.83
C LEU A 68 -1.33 -0.08 6.36
N LEU A 69 -0.54 0.91 6.78
CA LEU A 69 0.73 0.72 7.46
C LEU A 69 0.54 0.96 8.96
N HIS A 70 0.92 -0.03 9.76
CA HIS A 70 0.86 0.08 11.22
C HIS A 70 2.23 0.52 11.72
N PHE A 71 2.29 1.66 12.39
CA PHE A 71 3.52 2.19 12.97
C PHE A 71 3.58 1.90 14.48
N ASP A 72 4.76 1.58 14.98
CA ASP A 72 5.04 1.47 16.41
C ASP A 72 5.19 2.85 17.07
N VAL A 73 5.36 2.87 18.39
CA VAL A 73 5.53 4.11 19.18
C VAL A 73 6.78 4.92 18.81
N LYS A 74 7.72 4.36 18.03
CA LYS A 74 8.93 5.05 17.53
C LYS A 74 8.77 5.49 16.07
N GLY A 75 7.59 5.34 15.48
CA GLY A 75 7.34 5.69 14.08
C GLY A 75 8.00 4.73 13.09
N ARG A 76 8.27 3.48 13.49
CA ARG A 76 8.76 2.42 12.59
C ARG A 76 7.61 1.50 12.22
N ILE A 77 7.75 0.69 11.17
CA ILE A 77 6.72 -0.31 10.87
C ILE A 77 6.66 -1.32 12.01
N ASN A 78 5.45 -1.53 12.53
CA ASN A 78 5.18 -2.57 13.50
C ASN A 78 5.33 -3.94 12.82
N LYS A 79 6.47 -4.59 13.09
CA LYS A 79 6.84 -5.87 12.49
C LYS A 79 5.81 -6.97 12.70
N LYS A 80 5.21 -7.05 13.89
CA LYS A 80 4.21 -8.08 14.20
C LYS A 80 2.96 -7.90 13.34
N GLU A 81 2.46 -6.67 13.23
CA GLU A 81 1.29 -6.38 12.38
C GLU A 81 1.61 -6.56 10.90
N TRP A 82 2.80 -6.16 10.45
CA TRP A 82 3.22 -6.37 9.06
C TRP A 82 3.30 -7.86 8.70
N GLU A 83 3.96 -8.68 9.52
CA GLU A 83 4.05 -10.12 9.31
C GLU A 83 2.68 -10.80 9.38
N ARG A 84 1.79 -10.35 10.27
CA ARG A 84 0.41 -10.83 10.35
C ARG A 84 -0.37 -10.51 9.08
N GLY A 85 -0.24 -9.28 8.57
CA GLY A 85 -0.84 -8.88 7.29
C GLY A 85 -0.32 -9.71 6.12
N MET A 86 1.00 -9.93 6.05
CA MET A 86 1.62 -10.78 5.02
C MET A 86 1.10 -12.22 5.06
N ARG A 87 1.01 -12.83 6.24
CA ARG A 87 0.46 -14.20 6.39
C ARG A 87 -0.98 -14.28 5.92
N LEU A 88 -1.83 -13.36 6.40
CA LEU A 88 -3.23 -13.30 5.96
C LEU A 88 -3.36 -13.05 4.45
N GLY A 89 -2.49 -12.23 3.87
CA GLY A 89 -2.45 -12.00 2.43
C GLY A 89 -2.03 -13.23 1.63
N MET A 90 -1.06 -14.01 2.14
CA MET A 90 -0.62 -15.27 1.52
C MET A 90 -1.70 -16.34 1.61
N ASP A 91 -2.43 -16.44 2.73
CA ASP A 91 -3.58 -17.35 2.89
C ASP A 91 -4.72 -17.06 1.90
N LEU A 92 -4.69 -15.89 1.26
CA LEU A 92 -5.65 -15.44 0.25
C LEU A 92 -5.23 -15.65 -1.18
N LEU A 93 -3.95 -15.94 -1.42
CA LEU A 93 -3.55 -16.44 -2.72
C LEU A 93 -4.19 -17.83 -2.88
N PRO A 94 -4.81 -18.12 -4.03
CA PRO A 94 -5.23 -19.49 -4.29
C PRO A 94 -4.01 -20.38 -4.11
N SER A 95 -4.10 -21.38 -3.24
CA SER A 95 -3.07 -22.38 -3.09
C SER A 95 -2.76 -22.90 -4.49
N ILE A 96 -1.54 -22.67 -4.98
CA ILE A 96 -1.07 -23.24 -6.25
C ILE A 96 -1.04 -24.79 -6.17
N LEU A 97 -1.38 -25.36 -5.01
CA LEU A 97 -1.31 -26.78 -4.65
C LEU A 97 -2.64 -27.43 -4.25
N ASP A 98 -3.80 -26.75 -4.35
CA ASP A 98 -5.07 -27.41 -4.03
C ASP A 98 -5.62 -28.12 -5.27
N GLY A 99 -5.12 -29.35 -5.46
CA GLY A 99 -5.79 -30.35 -6.27
C GLY A 99 -7.23 -30.55 -5.77
N GLU A 100 -8.16 -30.52 -6.72
CA GLU A 100 -9.55 -30.99 -6.65
C GLU A 100 -10.18 -31.12 -5.25
N TYR A 101 -10.73 -30.03 -4.72
CA TYR A 101 -11.81 -30.14 -3.73
C TYR A 101 -13.17 -30.23 -4.45
N PRO A 102 -14.06 -31.16 -4.05
CA PRO A 102 -15.39 -31.29 -4.64
C PRO A 102 -16.20 -30.01 -4.44
N LYS A 103 -16.95 -29.64 -5.50
CA LYS A 103 -17.69 -28.39 -5.76
C LYS A 103 -18.68 -27.87 -4.69
N GLN A 104 -18.69 -28.41 -3.47
CA GLN A 104 -19.70 -28.11 -2.44
C GLN A 104 -19.15 -27.66 -1.08
N ILE A 105 -17.83 -27.53 -0.90
CA ILE A 105 -17.27 -26.97 0.34
C ILE A 105 -16.66 -25.59 0.05
N ILE A 106 -17.43 -24.54 0.33
CA ILE A 106 -16.92 -23.17 0.33
C ILE A 106 -15.99 -23.04 1.55
N ASN A 107 -14.68 -22.92 1.33
CA ASN A 107 -13.69 -22.75 2.40
C ASN A 107 -13.94 -21.44 3.17
N ALA A 108 -14.71 -21.53 4.27
CA ALA A 108 -15.13 -20.37 5.05
C ALA A 108 -13.93 -19.66 5.70
N ARG A 109 -12.84 -20.38 6.01
CA ARG A 109 -11.60 -19.81 6.56
C ARG A 109 -10.96 -18.81 5.60
N HIS A 110 -10.95 -19.14 4.30
CA HIS A 110 -10.46 -18.26 3.25
C HIS A 110 -11.33 -16.99 3.11
N ARG A 111 -12.66 -17.09 3.24
CA ARG A 111 -13.57 -15.92 3.25
C ARG A 111 -13.37 -15.02 4.49
N PHE A 112 -13.19 -15.60 5.67
CA PHE A 112 -12.93 -14.83 6.89
C PHE A 112 -11.54 -14.18 6.87
N ALA A 113 -10.51 -14.89 6.40
CA ALA A 113 -9.19 -14.31 6.16
C ALA A 113 -9.26 -13.15 5.16
N LYS A 114 -10.09 -13.28 4.12
CA LYS A 114 -10.22 -12.25 3.05
C LYS A 114 -10.80 -10.98 3.60
N ARG A 115 -11.97 -11.11 4.24
CA ARG A 115 -12.66 -9.98 4.88
C ARG A 115 -11.79 -9.35 5.96
N ARG A 116 -11.06 -10.14 6.75
CA ARG A 116 -10.16 -9.64 7.79
C ARG A 116 -8.97 -8.88 7.19
N TYR A 117 -8.34 -9.40 6.13
CA TYR A 117 -7.25 -8.72 5.44
C TYR A 117 -7.71 -7.42 4.77
N GLU A 118 -8.84 -7.46 4.06
CA GLU A 118 -9.42 -6.26 3.45
C GLU A 118 -9.78 -5.19 4.48
N HIS A 119 -10.33 -5.59 5.63
CA HIS A 119 -10.72 -4.65 6.69
C HIS A 119 -9.52 -4.11 7.49
N GLU A 120 -8.52 -4.95 7.80
CA GLU A 120 -7.42 -4.57 8.68
C GLU A 120 -6.22 -3.96 7.93
N PHE A 121 -6.01 -4.33 6.67
CA PHE A 121 -4.81 -3.99 5.90
C PHE A 121 -5.09 -3.30 4.57
N LYS A 122 -6.36 -3.22 4.12
CA LYS A 122 -6.75 -2.40 2.96
C LYS A 122 -7.60 -1.22 3.42
N TRP A 123 -7.67 -0.21 2.59
CA TRP A 123 -8.60 0.90 2.74
C TRP A 123 -9.09 1.31 1.35
N LYS A 124 -10.24 1.98 1.28
CA LYS A 124 -10.77 2.52 0.04
C LYS A 124 -10.73 4.05 0.10
N PRO A 125 -10.12 4.73 -0.89
CA PRO A 125 -10.11 6.18 -0.89
C PRO A 125 -11.51 6.73 -1.11
N ASN A 126 -11.76 7.91 -0.53
CA ASN A 126 -12.86 8.75 -0.99
C ASN A 126 -12.44 9.46 -2.29
N ARG A 127 -13.43 9.98 -3.02
CA ARG A 127 -13.21 10.63 -4.32
C ARG A 127 -12.21 11.79 -4.25
N LYS A 128 -12.28 12.61 -3.20
CA LYS A 128 -11.39 13.77 -3.00
C LYS A 128 -9.93 13.35 -2.85
N VAL A 129 -9.67 12.32 -2.05
CA VAL A 129 -8.33 11.76 -1.84
C VAL A 129 -7.80 11.14 -3.12
N GLU A 130 -8.63 10.38 -3.84
CA GLU A 130 -8.24 9.78 -5.11
C GLU A 130 -7.88 10.83 -6.16
N GLU A 131 -8.72 11.85 -6.34
CA GLU A 131 -8.44 13.00 -7.23
C GLU A 131 -7.15 13.72 -6.84
N ALA A 132 -6.89 13.90 -5.55
CA ALA A 132 -5.65 14.50 -5.05
C ALA A 132 -4.41 13.64 -5.37
N ILE A 133 -4.51 12.31 -5.23
CA ILE A 133 -3.42 11.37 -5.58
C ILE A 133 -3.14 11.45 -7.08
N VAL A 134 -4.18 11.38 -7.92
CA VAL A 134 -4.06 11.46 -9.38
C VAL A 134 -3.44 12.79 -9.79
N ALA A 135 -3.92 13.92 -9.25
CA ALA A 135 -3.37 15.23 -9.52
C ALA A 135 -1.88 15.32 -9.13
N ALA A 136 -1.50 14.78 -7.96
CA ALA A 136 -0.11 14.78 -7.50
C ALA A 136 0.82 13.94 -8.40
N ILE A 137 0.32 12.81 -8.93
CA ILE A 137 1.06 11.95 -9.86
C ILE A 137 1.41 12.72 -11.15
N PHE A 138 0.44 13.39 -11.75
CA PHE A 138 0.65 14.10 -13.01
C PHE A 138 1.37 15.44 -12.83
N LYS A 139 1.15 16.17 -11.72
CA LYS A 139 1.86 17.43 -11.40
C LYS A 139 3.37 17.24 -11.23
N SER A 140 3.83 16.10 -10.69
CA SER A 140 5.27 15.82 -10.53
C SER A 140 6.05 15.74 -11.84
N SER A 141 5.39 15.70 -12.99
CA SER A 141 6.02 15.70 -14.33
C SER A 141 6.36 17.11 -14.83
N VAL A 142 5.92 18.15 -14.11
CA VAL A 142 6.21 19.56 -14.42
C VAL A 142 7.30 20.05 -13.48
N ILE A 143 8.55 19.66 -13.74
CA ILE A 143 9.70 20.42 -13.21
C ILE A 143 10.00 21.48 -14.27
N LYS A 144 9.90 22.75 -13.85
CA LYS A 144 10.17 23.95 -14.64
C LYS A 144 11.55 23.88 -15.31
N LEU A 145 11.59 24.36 -16.56
CA LEU A 145 12.79 24.71 -17.32
C LEU A 145 13.67 25.68 -16.53
#